data_AF-A0A352PUY7-F1
#
_entry.id   AF-A0A352PUY7-F1
#
_cell.length_a   1.000
_cell.length_b   1.000
_cell.length_c   1.000
_cell.angle_alpha   90.00
_cell.angle_beta   90.00
_cell.angle_gamma   90.00
#
_symmetry.space_group_name_H-M   'P 1'
#
loop_
_entity.id
_entity.type
_entity.pdbx_description
1 polymer ?
#
loop_
_entity_poly.entity_id
_entity_poly.type
_entity_poly.pdbx_seq_one_letter_code
_entity_poly.pdbx_strand_id
1 'polypeptide(L)' 'SWSTWGLGWLSLKVVATVHLAGAFAILSFLVVHVYMITTGHSLTAHSRAMICGWEEVEERDAIGEWEVKARAKSA' A
#
# COMPACT_ATOMS: atom_id res chain seq x y z
N SER A 1 -36.07 -5.96 -7.31
CA SER A 1 -35.42 -4.84 -8.06
C SER A 1 -34.81 -3.87 -7.05
N TRP A 2 -34.05 -2.85 -7.45
CA TRP A 2 -33.51 -1.84 -6.50
C TRP A 2 -34.58 -1.21 -5.60
N SER A 3 -35.80 -1.10 -6.11
CA SER A 3 -36.99 -0.68 -5.34
C SER A 3 -37.33 -1.60 -4.18
N THR A 4 -37.07 -2.91 -4.28
CA THR A 4 -37.33 -3.89 -3.21
C THR A 4 -36.36 -3.71 -2.03
N TRP A 5 -35.19 -3.12 -2.27
CA TRP A 5 -34.15 -2.91 -1.25
C TRP A 5 -34.18 -1.48 -0.68
N GLY A 6 -35.23 -0.69 -0.97
CA GLY A 6 -35.32 0.71 -0.54
C GLY A 6 -34.37 1.66 -1.29
N LEU A 7 -33.69 1.17 -2.33
CA LEU A 7 -32.69 1.91 -3.12
C LEU A 7 -33.28 2.48 -4.42
N GLY A 8 -34.58 2.75 -4.45
CA GLY A 8 -35.25 3.31 -5.64
C GLY A 8 -34.73 4.68 -6.07
N TRP A 9 -34.04 5.40 -5.18
CA TRP A 9 -33.39 6.69 -5.44
C TRP A 9 -32.03 6.56 -6.14
N LEU A 10 -31.43 5.37 -6.10
CA LEU A 10 -30.15 5.13 -6.75
C LEU A 10 -30.42 4.86 -8.24
N SER A 11 -29.70 5.54 -9.13
CA SER A 11 -29.84 5.35 -10.58
C SER A 11 -28.66 4.56 -11.15
N LEU A 12 -28.93 3.66 -12.09
CA LEU A 12 -27.94 2.86 -12.80
C LEU A 12 -26.88 3.76 -13.46
N LYS A 13 -27.31 4.91 -14.00
CA LYS A 13 -26.41 5.90 -14.58
C LYS A 13 -25.44 6.47 -13.55
N VAL A 14 -25.92 6.80 -12.34
CA VAL A 14 -25.08 7.37 -11.26
C VAL A 14 -24.05 6.35 -10.81
N VAL A 15 -24.46 5.10 -10.57
CA VAL A 15 -23.54 4.03 -10.16
C VAL A 15 -22.48 3.79 -11.23
N ALA A 16 -22.88 3.73 -12.51
CA ALA A 16 -21.94 3.53 -13.61
C ALA A 16 -20.92 4.67 -13.72
N THR A 17 -21.36 5.92 -13.59
CA THR A 17 -20.47 7.10 -13.64
C THR A 17 -19.51 7.13 -12.45
N VAL A 18 -20.01 6.90 -11.23
CA VAL A 18 -19.16 6.88 -10.03
C VAL A 18 -18.18 5.71 -10.08
N HIS A 19 -18.61 4.54 -10.56
CA HIS A 19 -17.74 3.38 -10.71
C HIS A 19 -16.62 3.64 -11.73
N LEU A 20 -16.93 4.27 -12.86
CA LEU A 20 -15.93 4.65 -13.86
C LEU A 20 -14.93 5.67 -13.28
N ALA A 21 -15.42 6.70 -12.58
CA ALA A 21 -14.55 7.66 -11.91
C ALA A 21 -13.66 7.00 -10.86
N GLY A 22 -14.22 6.09 -10.05
CA GLY A 22 -13.49 5.31 -9.05
C GLY A 22 -12.44 4.40 -9.69
N ALA A 23 -12.73 3.79 -10.84
CA ALA A 23 -11.78 2.96 -11.57
C ALA A 23 -10.55 3.78 -12.01
N PHE A 24 -10.74 5.00 -12.53
CA PHE A 24 -9.63 5.89 -12.87
C PHE A 24 -8.85 6.37 -11.64
N ALA A 25 -9.52 6.62 -10.52
CA ALA A 25 -8.86 7.01 -9.27
C ALA A 25 -7.97 5.88 -8.74
N ILE A 26 -8.47 4.63 -8.71
CA ILE A 26 -7.69 3.45 -8.30
C ILE A 26 -6.54 3.17 -9.27
N LEU A 27 -6.77 3.32 -10.57
CA LEU A 27 -5.72 3.16 -11.57
C LEU A 27 -4.59 4.19 -11.36
N SER A 28 -4.95 5.46 -11.14
CA SER A 28 -3.97 6.52 -10.88
C SER A 28 -3.20 6.27 -9.59
N PHE A 29 -3.91 5.87 -8.53
CA PHE A 29 -3.30 5.46 -7.27
C PHE A 29 -2.31 4.31 -7.47
N LEU A 30 -2.69 3.26 -8.22
CA LEU A 30 -1.83 2.12 -8.49
C LEU A 30 -0.55 2.52 -9.23
N VAL A 31 -0.65 3.38 -10.25
CA VAL A 31 0.51 3.87 -11.00
C VAL A 31 1.48 4.62 -10.08
N VAL A 32 0.97 5.57 -9.29
CA VAL A 32 1.79 6.33 -8.35
C VAL A 32 2.36 5.43 -7.26
N HIS A 33 1.57 4.50 -6.74
CA HIS A 33 2.00 3.57 -5.70
C HIS A 33 3.15 2.68 -6.19
N VAL A 34 3.00 2.06 -7.37
CA VAL A 34 4.06 1.23 -7.96
C VAL A 34 5.31 2.06 -8.27
N TYR A 35 5.15 3.30 -8.72
CA TYR A 35 6.28 4.21 -8.91
C TYR A 35 7.03 4.47 -7.58
N MET A 36 6.32 4.86 -6.52
CA MET A 36 6.94 5.19 -5.24
C MET A 36 7.67 4.00 -4.60
N ILE A 37 7.13 2.78 -4.71
CA ILE A 37 7.76 1.57 -4.17
C ILE A 37 8.93 1.05 -5.05
N THR A 38 9.12 1.61 -6.25
CA THR A 38 10.25 1.28 -7.13
C THR A 38 11.33 2.35 -7.16
N THR A 39 11.06 3.58 -6.71
CA THR A 39 12.04 4.68 -6.65
C THR A 39 12.94 4.71 -5.41
N GLY A 40 13.18 3.56 -4.78
CA GLY A 40 14.06 3.43 -3.61
C GLY A 40 15.55 3.27 -3.94
N HIS A 41 16.36 2.92 -2.94
CA HIS A 41 17.81 2.64 -3.11
C HIS A 41 18.09 1.51 -4.13
N SER A 42 17.12 0.61 -4.33
CA SER A 42 17.07 -0.29 -5.48
C SER A 42 15.60 -0.49 -5.91
N LEU A 43 15.39 -0.83 -7.18
CA LEU A 43 14.05 -1.00 -7.79
C LEU A 43 13.14 -1.99 -7.03
N THR A 44 13.73 -2.89 -6.25
CA THR A 44 13.02 -3.96 -5.53
C THR A 44 13.13 -3.85 -4.01
N ALA A 45 13.87 -2.88 -3.46
CA ALA A 45 14.10 -2.78 -2.01
C ALA A 45 12.79 -2.74 -1.21
N HIS A 46 11.92 -1.78 -1.51
CA HIS A 46 10.64 -1.63 -0.82
C HIS A 46 9.65 -2.76 -1.15
N SER A 47 9.65 -3.23 -2.41
CA SER A 47 8.80 -4.36 -2.83
C SER A 47 9.15 -5.67 -2.10
N ARG A 48 10.46 -5.91 -1.90
CA ARG A 48 10.95 -7.09 -1.18
C ARG A 48 10.67 -7.00 0.32
N ALA A 49 10.80 -5.82 0.92
CA ALA A 49 10.44 -5.61 2.31
C ALA A 49 8.95 -5.91 2.57
N MET A 50 8.05 -5.53 1.65
CA MET A 50 6.62 -5.84 1.78
C MET A 50 6.31 -7.33 1.68
N ILE A 51 7.01 -8.09 0.84
CA ILE A 51 6.78 -9.53 0.65
C ILE A 51 7.44 -10.36 1.76
N CYS A 52 8.69 -10.05 2.09
CA CYS A 52 9.48 -10.79 3.07
C CYS A 52 9.20 -10.34 4.52
N GLY A 53 8.67 -9.14 4.73
CA GLY A 53 8.43 -8.56 6.05
C GLY A 53 9.69 -8.01 6.74
N TRP A 54 10.84 -8.02 6.05
CA TRP A 54 12.13 -7.54 6.56
C TRP A 54 12.78 -6.62 5.53
N GLU A 55 13.28 -5.48 5.98
CA GLU A 55 14.03 -4.53 5.15
C GLU A 55 15.54 -4.73 5.37
N GLU A 56 16.31 -4.66 4.29
CA GLU A 56 17.76 -4.55 4.38
C GLU A 56 18.10 -3.08 4.62
N VAL A 57 18.70 -2.81 5.77
CA VAL A 57 19.10 -1.48 6.22
C VAL A 57 20.62 -1.37 6.03
N GLU A 58 21.12 -0.29 5.43
CA GLU A 58 22.56 -0.10 5.29
C GLU A 58 23.16 0.18 6.68
N GLU A 59 24.39 -0.28 6.94
CA GLU A 59 25.07 -0.14 8.26
C GLU A 59 25.22 1.33 8.72
N ARG A 60 25.04 2.28 7.78
CA ARG A 60 25.06 3.73 8.05
C ARG A 60 23.74 4.31 8.56
N ASP A 61 22.64 3.58 8.45
CA ASP A 61 21.37 4.04 8.96
C ASP A 61 21.35 3.79 10.47
N ALA A 62 21.19 4.86 11.25
CA ALA A 62 21.20 4.77 12.70
C ALA A 62 19.99 3.95 13.18
N ILE A 63 20.20 2.65 13.41
CA ILE A 63 19.22 1.76 14.04
C ILE A 63 18.89 2.37 15.40
N GLY A 64 17.61 2.67 15.64
CA GLY A 64 17.17 3.25 16.90
C GLY A 64 17.54 2.31 18.06
N GLU A 65 17.99 2.87 19.19
CA GLU A 65 18.43 2.05 20.34
C GLU A 65 17.36 1.06 20.84
N TRP A 66 16.09 1.36 20.59
CA TRP A 66 14.93 0.54 20.93
C TRP A 66 14.74 -0.69 20.01
N GLU A 67 15.33 -0.70 18.81
CA GLU A 67 15.30 -1.83 17.86
C GLU A 67 16.42 -2.85 18.08
N VAL A 68 17.51 -2.43 18.75
CA VAL A 68 18.57 -3.34 19.16
C VAL A 68 18.03 -4.22 20.28
N LYS A 69 17.39 -5.33 19.93
CA LYS A 69 16.93 -6.33 20.89
C LYS A 69 18.15 -6.75 21.70
N ALA A 70 18.19 -6.35 22.97
CA ALA A 70 19.32 -6.56 23.87
C ALA A 70 19.71 -8.05 23.87
N ARG A 71 20.66 -8.44 23.00
CA ARG A 71 21.34 -9.73 23.09
C ARG A 71 22.33 -9.64 24.25
N ALA A 72 21.80 -9.44 25.44
CA ALA A 72 22.56 -9.50 26.67
C ALA A 72 22.89 -10.98 26.91
N LYS A 73 24.09 -11.35 26.47
CA LYS A 73 24.96 -12.44 26.95
C LYS A 73 24.26 -13.60 27.67
N SER A 74 24.04 -14.69 26.96
CA SER A 74 24.26 -16.03 27.54
C SER A 74 25.66 -16.46 27.12
N ALA A 75 26.62 -16.15 27.98
CA ALA A 75 27.93 -16.79 28.05
C ALA A 75 27.98 -17.51 29.40
#